data_AF-Q2AA24-F1
#
_entry.id   AF-Q2AA24-F1
#
_cell.length_a   1.000
_cell.length_b   1.000
_cell.length_c   1.000
_cell.angle_alpha   90.00
_cell.angle_beta   90.00
_cell.angle_gamma   90.00
#
_symmetry.space_group_name_H-M   'P 1'
#
loop_
_entity.id
_entity.type
_entity.pdbx_description
1 polymer ?
#
loop_
_entity_poly.entity_id
_entity_poly.type
_entity_poly.pdbx_seq_one_letter_code
_entity_poly.pdbx_strand_id
1 'polypeptide(L)'
;MTKFVLEELETPLAQAGLLIPMRATKFGIIQSHFHFFSILEKYSPETCTFFTPVEELGFALHEMHEVSGLILGDLPYEEFVPGSTELKLLKKTSPEIYATLWEVMCHFHICMQLTGARGSGIKQVSWAEYLFQNLTTKGGSVTRLPVKFESFHYQALIPISNAALLAGFLMLWLKRCVVPTRPVDALAIEVVYPAVLLAHGRPVSLLSAMVGCLQYGLR
;
A
#
# COMPACT_ATOMS: atom_id res chain seq x y z
N MET A 1 -14.09 -7.68 3.86
CA MET A 1 -12.64 -7.59 3.55
C MET A 1 -11.77 -8.24 4.62
N THR A 2 -11.91 -7.84 5.88
CA THR A 2 -10.92 -8.13 6.94
C THR A 2 -10.75 -9.61 7.31
N LYS A 3 -11.82 -10.39 7.31
CA LYS A 3 -11.75 -11.85 7.55
C LYS A 3 -11.05 -12.57 6.39
N PHE A 4 -11.47 -12.25 5.17
CA PHE A 4 -10.88 -12.76 3.93
C PHE A 4 -9.37 -12.44 3.80
N VAL A 5 -8.97 -11.20 4.07
CA VAL A 5 -7.55 -10.79 4.03
C VAL A 5 -6.70 -11.60 5.00
N LEU A 6 -7.21 -11.92 6.19
CA LEU A 6 -6.48 -12.81 7.10
C LEU A 6 -6.47 -14.26 6.60
N GLU A 7 -7.60 -14.78 6.14
CA GLU A 7 -7.67 -16.18 5.73
C GLU A 7 -6.84 -16.46 4.46
N GLU A 8 -6.80 -15.52 3.52
CA GLU A 8 -6.15 -15.72 2.21
C GLU A 8 -4.78 -15.04 2.09
N LEU A 9 -4.57 -13.88 2.73
CA LEU A 9 -3.34 -13.10 2.58
C LEU A 9 -2.41 -13.13 3.81
N GLU A 10 -2.76 -13.81 4.91
CA GLU A 10 -1.91 -13.85 6.11
C GLU A 10 -0.53 -14.46 5.85
N THR A 11 -0.46 -15.59 5.16
CA THR A 11 0.83 -16.25 4.87
C THR A 11 1.71 -15.37 3.98
N PRO A 12 1.20 -14.82 2.84
CA PRO A 12 1.98 -13.89 2.04
C PRO A 12 2.40 -12.61 2.79
N LEU A 13 1.54 -12.06 3.65
CA LEU A 13 1.87 -10.88 4.46
C LEU A 13 2.96 -11.17 5.50
N ALA A 14 2.95 -12.37 6.08
CA ALA A 14 4.01 -12.81 6.99
C ALA A 14 5.35 -12.94 6.26
N GLN A 15 5.35 -13.54 5.07
CA GLN A 15 6.54 -13.67 4.23
C GLN A 15 7.10 -12.31 3.79
N ALA A 16 6.24 -11.33 3.55
CA ALA A 16 6.64 -9.96 3.23
C ALA A 16 7.08 -9.13 4.46
N GLY A 17 7.02 -9.68 5.68
CA GLY A 17 7.33 -8.94 6.91
C GLY A 17 6.31 -7.87 7.29
N LEU A 18 5.11 -7.91 6.72
CA LEU A 18 4.07 -6.87 6.87
C LEU A 18 2.93 -7.27 7.82
N LEU A 19 2.96 -8.47 8.40
CA LEU A 19 1.89 -8.98 9.24
C LEU A 19 1.62 -8.09 10.47
N ILE A 20 2.67 -7.65 11.15
CA ILE A 20 2.59 -6.79 12.34
C ILE A 20 1.96 -5.42 12.00
N PRO A 21 2.50 -4.63 11.05
CA PRO A 21 1.92 -3.34 10.71
C PRO A 21 0.50 -3.47 10.13
N MET A 22 0.17 -4.54 9.39
CA MET A 22 -1.22 -4.80 8.97
C MET A 22 -2.15 -4.99 10.15
N ARG A 23 -1.77 -5.83 11.13
CA ARG A 23 -2.60 -6.09 12.30
C ARG A 23 -2.79 -4.83 13.16
N ALA A 24 -1.76 -4.00 13.30
CA ALA A 24 -1.84 -2.73 14.03
C ALA A 24 -2.86 -1.77 13.41
N THR A 25 -2.85 -1.60 12.08
CA THR A 25 -3.83 -0.78 11.35
C THR A 25 -5.24 -1.39 11.36
N LYS A 26 -5.34 -2.72 11.41
CA LYS A 26 -6.61 -3.45 11.42
C LYS A 26 -7.36 -3.37 12.75
N PHE A 27 -6.68 -3.64 13.85
CA PHE A 27 -7.33 -3.71 15.17
C PHE A 27 -7.61 -2.33 15.76
N GLY A 28 -7.26 -1.28 15.02
CA GLY A 28 -7.66 0.08 15.33
C GLY A 28 -7.15 0.48 16.69
N ILE A 29 -5.88 0.84 16.78
CA ILE A 29 -5.54 1.86 17.78
C ILE A 29 -6.47 3.02 17.46
N ILE A 30 -7.45 3.26 18.33
CA ILE A 30 -8.42 4.34 18.13
C ILE A 30 -7.60 5.61 18.06
N GLN A 31 -7.54 6.20 16.87
CA GLN A 31 -6.81 7.44 16.67
C GLN A 31 -7.51 8.52 17.47
N SER A 32 -6.90 8.91 18.57
CA SER A 32 -7.34 10.05 19.37
C SER A 32 -6.78 11.29 18.71
N HIS A 33 -7.66 12.09 18.10
CA HIS A 33 -7.29 13.39 17.54
C HIS A 33 -6.70 14.28 18.63
N PHE A 34 -7.16 14.18 19.88
CA PHE A 34 -6.55 14.88 21.02
C PHE A 34 -5.09 14.45 21.25
N HIS A 35 -4.81 13.14 21.29
CA HIS A 35 -3.42 12.68 21.44
C HIS A 35 -2.56 13.07 20.24
N PHE A 36 -3.13 13.02 19.03
CA PHE A 36 -2.43 13.47 17.83
C PHE A 36 -2.10 14.97 17.90
N PHE A 37 -3.05 15.83 18.23
CA PHE A 37 -2.79 17.26 18.40
C PHE A 37 -1.79 17.54 19.53
N SER A 38 -1.89 16.83 20.66
CA SER A 38 -0.89 16.94 21.74
C SER A 38 0.51 16.48 21.32
N ILE A 39 0.62 15.52 20.39
CA ILE A 39 1.87 15.11 19.77
C ILE A 39 2.39 16.23 18.84
N LEU A 40 1.53 16.81 17.99
CA LEU A 40 1.90 17.92 17.11
C LEU A 40 2.33 19.18 17.87
N GLU A 41 1.60 19.56 18.93
CA GLU A 41 1.92 20.70 19.80
C GLU A 41 3.26 20.54 20.50
N LYS A 42 3.69 19.30 20.73
CA LYS A 42 4.98 18.98 21.33
C LYS A 42 6.08 18.78 20.29
N TYR A 43 5.78 18.66 19.00
CA TYR A 43 6.78 18.36 18.00
C TYR A 43 7.52 19.61 17.53
N SER A 44 8.85 19.60 17.59
CA SER A 44 9.72 20.60 16.98
C SER A 44 10.15 20.16 15.59
N PRO A 45 9.69 20.84 14.51
CA PRO A 45 10.10 20.50 13.15
C PRO A 45 11.55 20.88 12.83
N GLU A 46 12.15 21.79 13.61
CA GLU A 46 13.55 22.20 13.44
C GLU A 46 14.53 21.14 13.94
N THR A 47 14.23 20.54 15.10
CA THR A 47 15.10 19.54 15.75
C THR A 47 14.62 18.10 15.57
N CYS A 48 13.42 17.89 15.02
CA CYS A 48 12.77 16.58 14.87
C CYS A 48 12.56 15.83 16.20
N THR A 49 12.21 16.57 17.26
CA THR A 49 12.03 16.05 18.62
C THR A 49 10.65 16.40 19.19
N PHE A 50 10.27 15.77 20.30
CA PHE A 50 9.09 16.09 21.09
C PHE A 50 9.48 16.78 22.40
N PHE A 51 8.87 17.91 22.70
CA PHE A 51 9.00 18.58 24.00
C PHE A 51 8.34 17.75 25.10
N THR A 52 9.14 17.32 26.06
CA THR A 52 8.70 16.66 27.29
C THR A 52 8.91 17.60 28.49
N PRO A 53 8.27 17.34 29.64
CA PRO A 53 8.53 18.11 30.86
C PRO A 53 9.98 18.08 31.35
N VAL A 54 10.77 17.10 30.87
CA VAL A 54 12.16 16.90 31.30
C VAL A 54 13.14 17.51 30.31
N GLU A 55 12.92 17.37 28.99
CA GLU A 55 13.75 17.91 27.89
C GLU A 55 13.14 17.58 26.51
N GLU A 56 13.89 17.77 25.41
CA GLU A 56 13.52 17.30 24.08
C GLU A 56 13.80 15.79 23.91
N LEU A 57 12.79 15.04 23.46
CA LEU A 57 12.90 13.62 23.12
C LEU A 57 12.80 13.42 21.61
N GLY A 58 13.91 13.10 20.96
CA GLY A 58 13.86 12.52 19.61
C GLY A 58 13.47 11.05 19.69
N PHE A 59 12.68 10.56 18.73
CA PHE A 59 12.60 9.12 18.50
C PHE A 59 13.64 8.75 17.45
N ALA A 60 14.61 7.94 17.83
CA ALA A 60 15.54 7.39 16.87
C ALA A 60 14.79 6.44 15.91
N LEU A 61 15.28 6.33 14.67
CA LEU A 61 14.63 5.53 13.64
C LEU A 61 14.48 4.05 14.05
N HIS A 62 15.40 3.52 14.86
CA HIS A 62 15.30 2.16 15.42
C HIS A 62 14.16 2.04 16.46
N GLU A 63 13.93 3.05 17.30
CA GLU A 63 12.81 3.05 18.26
C GLU A 63 11.46 3.14 17.52
N MET A 64 11.40 3.96 16.47
CA MET A 64 10.21 4.01 15.61
C MET A 64 9.98 2.68 14.89
N HIS A 65 11.04 1.96 14.51
CA HIS A 65 10.93 0.63 13.94
C HIS A 65 10.35 -0.37 14.94
N GLU A 66 10.87 -0.41 16.17
CA GLU A 66 10.37 -1.28 17.24
C GLU A 66 8.89 -1.03 17.54
N VAL A 67 8.45 0.23 17.55
CA VAL A 67 7.06 0.59 17.85
C VAL A 67 6.12 0.34 16.66
N SER A 68 6.55 0.68 15.43
CA SER A 68 5.68 0.62 14.25
C SER A 68 5.65 -0.75 13.56
N GLY A 69 6.73 -1.53 13.70
CA GLY A 69 6.96 -2.74 12.91
C GLY A 69 7.08 -2.48 11.39
N LEU A 70 7.25 -1.21 10.96
CA LEU A 70 7.42 -0.87 9.55
C LEU A 70 8.84 -1.21 9.07
N ILE A 71 8.95 -1.66 7.83
CA ILE A 71 10.21 -2.09 7.24
C ILE A 71 11.16 -0.88 7.07
N LEU A 72 12.37 -0.98 7.61
CA LEU A 72 13.48 0.00 7.49
C LEU A 72 14.26 -0.17 6.16
N GLY A 73 13.63 -0.77 5.15
CA GLY A 73 14.31 -1.43 4.05
C GLY A 73 15.29 -0.56 3.26
N ASP A 74 16.20 -1.21 2.54
CA ASP A 74 17.29 -0.54 1.82
C ASP A 74 16.82 0.17 0.55
N LEU A 75 15.64 -0.18 0.02
CA LEU A 75 15.09 0.45 -1.16
C LEU A 75 14.21 1.63 -0.75
N PRO A 76 14.46 2.86 -1.23
CA PRO A 76 13.59 3.99 -0.93
C PRO A 76 12.17 3.71 -1.46
N TYR A 77 11.16 4.14 -0.69
CA TYR A 77 9.80 4.15 -1.19
C TYR A 77 9.65 5.32 -2.18
N GLU A 78 9.34 5.01 -3.42
CA GLU A 78 9.08 6.01 -4.45
C GLU A 78 7.83 5.63 -5.25
N GLU A 79 6.91 6.57 -5.39
CA GLU A 79 5.74 6.46 -6.26
C GLU A 79 6.16 6.90 -7.67
N PHE A 80 6.44 5.94 -8.55
CA PHE A 80 6.75 6.19 -9.95
C PHE A 80 6.37 5.02 -10.84
N VAL A 81 6.29 5.28 -12.15
CA VAL A 81 6.12 4.25 -13.17
C VAL A 81 7.48 3.96 -13.81
N PRO A 82 8.01 2.73 -13.73
CA PRO A 82 9.29 2.39 -14.32
C PRO A 82 9.33 2.65 -15.83
N GLY A 83 10.43 3.24 -16.29
CA GLY A 83 10.66 3.55 -17.70
C GLY A 83 11.00 2.31 -18.54
N SER A 84 10.96 2.46 -19.87
CA SER A 84 11.23 1.35 -20.81
C SER A 84 12.57 0.63 -20.58
N THR A 85 13.62 1.37 -20.18
CA THR A 85 14.94 0.79 -19.90
C THR A 85 14.93 -0.02 -18.61
N GLU A 86 14.29 0.51 -17.56
CA GLU A 86 14.15 -0.16 -16.26
C GLU A 86 13.29 -1.42 -16.38
N LEU A 87 12.20 -1.36 -17.14
CA LEU A 87 11.36 -2.52 -17.43
C LEU A 87 12.12 -3.62 -18.19
N LYS A 88 12.96 -3.26 -19.16
CA LYS A 88 13.82 -4.24 -19.86
C LYS A 88 14.82 -4.89 -18.91
N LEU A 89 15.41 -4.10 -18.02
CA LEU A 89 16.33 -4.62 -17.01
C LEU A 89 15.60 -5.54 -16.03
N LEU A 90 14.47 -5.10 -15.48
CA LEU A 90 13.65 -5.85 -14.53
C LEU A 90 13.20 -7.18 -15.12
N LYS A 91 12.77 -7.20 -16.39
CA LYS A 91 12.41 -8.43 -17.10
C LYS A 91 13.56 -9.43 -17.18
N LYS A 92 14.81 -8.94 -17.24
CA LYS A 92 16.02 -9.77 -17.30
C LYS A 92 16.47 -10.24 -15.92
N THR A 93 16.42 -9.37 -14.91
CA THR A 93 16.97 -9.62 -13.57
C THR A 93 15.99 -10.31 -12.63
N SER A 94 14.70 -9.99 -12.74
CA SER A 94 13.63 -10.47 -11.86
C SER A 94 12.34 -10.67 -12.67
N PRO A 95 12.27 -11.69 -13.53
CA PRO A 95 11.14 -11.93 -14.42
C PRO A 95 9.82 -12.14 -13.67
N GLU A 96 9.86 -12.69 -12.46
CA GLU A 96 8.70 -12.86 -11.57
C GLU A 96 8.12 -11.52 -11.11
N ILE A 97 8.96 -10.56 -10.73
CA ILE A 97 8.54 -9.21 -10.35
C ILE A 97 7.96 -8.48 -11.57
N TYR A 98 8.61 -8.61 -12.73
CA TYR A 98 8.11 -8.04 -13.98
C TYR A 98 6.74 -8.62 -14.37
N ALA A 99 6.54 -9.94 -14.22
CA ALA A 99 5.26 -10.59 -14.54
C ALA A 99 4.14 -10.08 -13.64
N THR A 100 4.37 -9.99 -12.33
CA THR A 100 3.38 -9.42 -11.39
C THR A 100 3.13 -7.95 -11.66
N LEU A 101 4.17 -7.15 -11.95
CA LEU A 101 4.02 -5.74 -12.32
C LEU A 101 3.13 -5.58 -13.55
N TRP A 102 3.39 -6.37 -14.59
CA TRP A 102 2.60 -6.35 -15.82
C TRP A 102 1.14 -6.72 -15.57
N GLU A 103 0.90 -7.80 -14.83
CA GLU A 103 -0.45 -8.27 -14.48
C GLU A 103 -1.23 -7.20 -13.70
N VAL A 104 -0.64 -6.61 -12.65
CA VAL A 104 -1.30 -5.58 -11.85
C VAL A 104 -1.59 -4.33 -12.69
N MET A 105 -0.66 -3.90 -13.55
CA MET A 105 -0.89 -2.77 -14.46
C MET A 105 -2.04 -3.04 -15.43
N CYS A 106 -2.13 -4.25 -15.99
CA CYS A 106 -3.26 -4.64 -16.84
C CYS A 106 -4.59 -4.55 -16.08
N HIS A 107 -4.66 -5.13 -14.88
CA HIS A 107 -5.86 -5.09 -14.04
C HIS A 107 -6.22 -3.66 -13.61
N PHE A 108 -5.22 -2.82 -13.32
CA PHE A 108 -5.42 -1.40 -13.03
C PHE A 108 -6.05 -0.68 -14.22
N HIS A 109 -5.52 -0.85 -15.43
CA HIS A 109 -6.11 -0.24 -16.63
C HIS A 109 -7.51 -0.78 -16.97
N ILE A 110 -7.76 -2.08 -16.78
CA ILE A 110 -9.11 -2.66 -16.94
C ILE A 110 -10.08 -1.98 -15.96
N CYS A 111 -9.71 -1.90 -14.68
CA CYS A 111 -10.52 -1.26 -13.66
C CYS A 111 -10.79 0.22 -14.00
N MET A 112 -9.76 0.96 -14.43
CA MET A 112 -9.88 2.35 -14.86
C MET A 112 -10.88 2.54 -16.00
N GLN A 113 -10.88 1.63 -16.98
CA GLN A 113 -11.84 1.64 -18.09
C GLN A 113 -13.26 1.33 -17.63
N LEU A 114 -13.44 0.32 -16.77
CA LEU A 114 -14.75 -0.06 -16.24
C LEU A 114 -15.37 1.06 -15.39
N THR A 115 -14.56 1.83 -14.67
CA THR A 115 -15.03 2.90 -13.79
C THR A 115 -15.11 4.26 -14.49
N GLY A 116 -14.72 4.35 -15.76
CA GLY A 116 -14.69 5.60 -16.52
C GLY A 116 -13.71 6.65 -16.00
N ALA A 117 -12.70 6.24 -15.23
CA ALA A 117 -11.74 7.17 -14.63
C ALA A 117 -10.76 7.69 -15.69
N ARG A 118 -10.50 9.00 -15.72
CA ARG A 118 -9.53 9.65 -16.62
C ARG A 118 -8.58 10.53 -15.81
N GLY A 119 -7.27 10.33 -15.99
CA GLY A 119 -6.20 11.25 -15.59
C GLY A 119 -5.75 11.19 -14.12
N SER A 120 -6.64 11.02 -13.14
CA SER A 120 -6.28 11.14 -11.71
C SER A 120 -6.14 9.81 -10.94
N GLY A 121 -6.16 8.68 -11.64
CA GLY A 121 -6.14 7.35 -11.04
C GLY A 121 -7.54 6.78 -10.76
N ILE A 122 -7.61 5.67 -10.03
CA ILE A 122 -8.84 4.92 -9.75
C ILE A 122 -9.28 5.20 -8.32
N LYS A 123 -10.58 5.35 -8.06
CA LYS A 123 -11.08 5.44 -6.68
C LYS A 123 -10.70 4.18 -5.90
N GLN A 124 -10.20 4.32 -4.68
CA GLN A 124 -9.83 3.18 -3.82
C GLN A 124 -10.97 2.19 -3.65
N VAL A 125 -12.21 2.69 -3.51
CA VAL A 125 -13.40 1.85 -3.38
C VAL A 125 -13.60 1.01 -4.64
N SER A 126 -13.48 1.62 -5.82
CA SER A 126 -13.61 0.92 -7.10
C SER A 126 -12.51 -0.11 -7.31
N TRP A 127 -11.27 0.19 -6.93
CA TRP A 127 -10.17 -0.78 -6.98
C TRP A 127 -10.40 -1.95 -6.00
N ALA A 128 -10.86 -1.66 -4.79
CA ALA A 128 -11.18 -2.69 -3.80
C ALA A 128 -12.32 -3.60 -4.29
N GLU A 129 -13.40 -3.03 -4.81
CA GLU A 129 -14.53 -3.80 -5.38
C GLU A 129 -14.13 -4.59 -6.62
N TYR A 130 -13.18 -4.07 -7.41
CA TYR A 130 -12.59 -4.79 -8.53
C TYR A 130 -11.80 -6.01 -8.07
N LEU A 131 -10.92 -5.90 -7.07
CA LEU A 131 -10.11 -7.02 -6.59
C LEU A 131 -10.92 -8.04 -5.77
N PHE A 132 -11.87 -7.55 -4.99
CA PHE A 132 -12.63 -8.33 -4.02
C PHE A 132 -14.12 -8.13 -4.26
N GLN A 133 -14.79 -9.17 -4.74
CA GLN A 133 -16.22 -9.15 -4.94
C GLN A 133 -16.98 -9.27 -3.62
N ASN A 134 -18.23 -8.80 -3.66
CA ASN A 134 -19.14 -8.79 -2.51
C ASN A 134 -18.64 -8.00 -1.30
N LEU A 135 -17.69 -7.08 -1.48
CA LEU A 135 -17.21 -6.22 -0.40
C LEU A 135 -18.33 -5.40 0.25
N THR A 136 -19.26 -4.89 -0.57
CA THR A 136 -20.37 -4.03 -0.15
C THR A 136 -21.70 -4.80 -0.03
N THR A 137 -21.74 -6.05 -0.47
CA THR A 137 -22.94 -6.91 -0.42
C THR A 137 -23.18 -7.43 1.00
N LYS A 138 -24.33 -7.10 1.58
CA LYS A 138 -24.71 -7.61 2.91
C LYS A 138 -24.95 -9.12 2.85
N GLY A 139 -24.17 -9.88 3.63
CA GLY A 139 -24.34 -11.33 3.81
C GLY A 139 -23.63 -12.24 2.81
N GLY A 140 -22.95 -11.68 1.79
CA GLY A 140 -22.14 -12.45 0.85
C GLY A 140 -20.73 -12.73 1.39
N SER A 141 -20.17 -13.90 1.09
CA SER A 141 -18.75 -14.14 1.33
C SER A 141 -17.92 -13.32 0.33
N VAL A 142 -16.89 -12.65 0.82
CA VAL A 142 -15.94 -11.92 -0.04
C VAL A 142 -15.13 -12.95 -0.82
N THR A 143 -15.01 -12.74 -2.13
CA THR A 143 -14.24 -13.61 -3.02
C THR A 143 -13.28 -12.79 -3.85
N ARG A 144 -12.16 -13.40 -4.26
CA ARG A 144 -11.26 -12.82 -5.27
C ARG A 144 -11.97 -12.57 -6.60
N LEU A 145 -11.33 -11.76 -7.43
CA LEU A 145 -11.75 -11.47 -8.79
C LEU A 145 -12.03 -12.77 -9.60
N PRO A 146 -13.26 -12.97 -10.13
CA PRO A 146 -13.59 -14.15 -10.92
C PRO A 146 -13.05 -14.03 -12.35
N VAL A 147 -12.93 -15.20 -12.99
CA VAL A 147 -12.35 -15.42 -14.33
C VAL A 147 -13.23 -14.88 -15.49
N LYS A 148 -14.28 -14.10 -15.21
CA LYS A 148 -15.28 -13.75 -16.21
C LYS A 148 -15.70 -12.30 -16.10
N PHE A 149 -14.94 -11.43 -16.74
CA PHE A 149 -15.53 -10.22 -17.30
C PHE A 149 -15.89 -10.46 -18.76
N GLU A 150 -17.01 -9.92 -19.20
CA GLU A 150 -17.23 -9.63 -20.63
C GLU A 150 -16.33 -8.47 -21.04
N SER A 151 -15.02 -8.72 -21.06
CA SER A 151 -14.00 -7.76 -21.45
C SER A 151 -13.15 -8.36 -22.56
N PHE A 152 -12.79 -7.52 -23.54
CA PHE A 152 -11.95 -7.92 -24.67
C PHE A 152 -10.46 -8.05 -24.29
N HIS A 153 -10.09 -7.70 -23.04
CA HIS A 153 -8.71 -7.83 -22.56
C HIS A 153 -8.42 -9.27 -22.15
N TYR A 154 -7.39 -9.88 -22.75
CA TYR A 154 -6.94 -11.24 -22.41
C TYR A 154 -6.72 -11.43 -20.91
N GLN A 155 -6.14 -10.44 -20.23
CA GLN A 155 -5.88 -10.50 -18.79
C GLN A 155 -7.16 -10.54 -17.93
N ALA A 156 -8.30 -10.06 -18.45
CA ALA A 156 -9.58 -10.14 -17.74
C ALA A 156 -10.21 -11.55 -17.78
N LEU A 157 -9.69 -12.44 -18.65
CA LEU A 157 -10.12 -13.83 -18.80
C LEU A 157 -9.26 -14.80 -18.01
N ILE A 158 -8.19 -14.33 -17.36
CA ILE A 158 -7.28 -15.14 -16.56
C ILE A 158 -7.54 -14.84 -15.08
N PRO A 159 -7.54 -15.86 -14.19
CA PRO A 159 -7.58 -15.60 -12.76
C PRO A 159 -6.36 -14.79 -12.32
N ILE A 160 -6.58 -13.72 -11.55
CA ILE A 160 -5.50 -12.94 -10.95
C ILE A 160 -4.60 -13.82 -10.08
N SER A 161 -3.28 -13.69 -10.23
CA SER A 161 -2.31 -14.44 -9.42
C SER A 161 -2.31 -13.97 -7.96
N ASN A 162 -1.88 -14.85 -7.04
CA ASN A 162 -1.80 -14.51 -5.62
C ASN A 162 -0.86 -13.32 -5.36
N ALA A 163 0.26 -13.24 -6.09
CA ALA A 163 1.21 -12.13 -5.99
C ALA A 163 0.59 -10.81 -6.49
N ALA A 164 -0.16 -10.85 -7.59
CA ALA A 164 -0.86 -9.67 -8.10
C ALA A 164 -2.03 -9.24 -7.21
N LEU A 165 -2.77 -10.20 -6.62
CA LEU A 165 -3.82 -9.91 -5.64
C LEU A 165 -3.25 -9.27 -4.38
N LEU A 166 -2.13 -9.80 -3.87
CA LEU A 166 -1.41 -9.23 -2.73
C LEU A 166 -0.91 -7.82 -3.05
N ALA A 167 -0.26 -7.62 -4.21
CA ALA A 167 0.20 -6.30 -4.64
C ALA A 167 -0.99 -5.32 -4.74
N GLY A 168 -2.10 -5.74 -5.35
CA GLY A 168 -3.32 -4.95 -5.44
C GLY A 168 -3.89 -4.55 -4.08
N PHE A 169 -3.86 -5.44 -3.09
CA PHE A 169 -4.18 -5.13 -1.70
C PHE A 169 -3.18 -4.14 -1.08
N LEU A 170 -1.89 -4.35 -1.27
CA LEU A 170 -0.83 -3.50 -0.74
C LEU A 170 -0.91 -2.07 -1.31
N MET A 171 -1.38 -1.89 -2.54
CA MET A 171 -1.68 -0.55 -3.08
C MET A 171 -2.72 0.20 -2.22
N LEU A 172 -3.80 -0.48 -1.80
CA LEU A 172 -4.81 0.11 -0.91
C LEU A 172 -4.21 0.46 0.45
N TRP A 173 -3.39 -0.44 1.00
CA TRP A 173 -2.78 -0.25 2.30
C TRP A 173 -1.75 0.89 2.30
N LEU A 174 -0.84 0.92 1.32
CA LEU A 174 0.16 1.99 1.16
C LEU A 174 -0.49 3.36 1.11
N LYS A 175 -1.52 3.51 0.26
CA LYS A 175 -2.25 4.76 0.09
C LYS A 175 -3.00 5.19 1.36
N ARG A 176 -3.53 4.24 2.14
CA ARG A 176 -4.31 4.55 3.35
C ARG A 176 -3.46 4.74 4.60
N CYS A 177 -2.34 4.03 4.71
CA CYS A 177 -1.65 3.84 5.98
C CYS A 177 -0.19 4.31 5.97
N VAL A 178 0.45 4.48 4.82
CA VAL A 178 1.87 4.85 4.74
C VAL A 178 2.05 6.22 4.08
N VAL A 179 1.43 6.44 2.93
CA VAL A 179 1.61 7.66 2.12
C VAL A 179 0.25 8.21 1.68
N PRO A 180 -0.45 8.96 2.56
CA PRO A 180 -1.74 9.56 2.24
C PRO A 180 -1.58 10.80 1.36
N THR A 181 -1.23 10.60 0.08
CA THR A 181 -1.16 11.69 -0.92
C THR A 181 -2.56 12.17 -1.32
N ARG A 182 -2.71 13.45 -1.66
CA ARG A 182 -3.98 13.99 -2.20
C ARG A 182 -4.10 13.66 -3.70
N PRO A 183 -5.29 13.30 -4.22
CA PRO A 183 -6.55 13.11 -3.51
C PRO A 183 -6.54 11.85 -2.63
N VAL A 184 -7.15 11.94 -1.45
CA VAL A 184 -7.12 10.88 -0.43
C VAL A 184 -7.83 9.61 -0.91
N ASP A 185 -8.82 9.74 -1.78
CA ASP A 185 -9.64 8.65 -2.31
C ASP A 185 -9.14 8.07 -3.64
N ALA A 186 -8.13 8.68 -4.26
CA ALA A 186 -7.59 8.25 -5.55
C ALA A 186 -6.31 7.40 -5.39
N LEU A 187 -6.28 6.28 -6.11
CA LEU A 187 -5.15 5.38 -6.22
C LEU A 187 -4.45 5.65 -7.55
N ALA A 188 -3.21 6.12 -7.45
CA ALA A 188 -2.38 6.46 -8.59
C ALA A 188 -1.64 5.21 -9.12
N ILE A 189 -1.28 5.21 -10.40
CA ILE A 189 -0.59 4.06 -11.03
C ILE A 189 0.85 3.93 -10.51
N GLU A 190 1.41 5.03 -10.04
CA GLU A 190 2.73 5.18 -9.45
C GLU A 190 2.91 4.32 -8.17
N VAL A 191 1.80 3.95 -7.50
CA VAL A 191 1.81 3.07 -6.32
C VAL A 191 1.98 1.59 -6.69
N VAL A 192 1.77 1.22 -7.96
CA VAL A 192 1.82 -0.19 -8.40
C VAL A 192 3.20 -0.79 -8.16
N TYR A 193 4.28 -0.11 -8.57
CA TYR A 193 5.62 -0.66 -8.48
C TYR A 193 6.09 -0.94 -7.04
N PRO A 194 6.00 0.01 -6.08
CA PRO A 194 6.36 -0.28 -4.70
C PRO A 194 5.47 -1.38 -4.07
N ALA A 195 4.19 -1.45 -4.43
CA ALA A 195 3.31 -2.53 -3.96
C ALA A 195 3.74 -3.92 -4.48
N VAL A 196 4.19 -4.01 -5.73
CA VAL A 196 4.71 -5.24 -6.32
C VAL A 196 6.04 -5.65 -5.68
N LEU A 197 6.93 -4.69 -5.41
CA LEU A 197 8.18 -4.94 -4.69
C LEU A 197 7.90 -5.56 -3.31
N LEU A 198 6.96 -4.98 -2.55
CA LEU A 198 6.55 -5.52 -1.25
C LEU A 198 5.90 -6.91 -1.36
N ALA A 199 5.09 -7.15 -2.39
CA ALA A 199 4.46 -8.46 -2.60
C ALA A 199 5.49 -9.57 -2.87
N HIS A 200 6.68 -9.22 -3.37
CA HIS A 200 7.83 -10.11 -3.56
C HIS A 200 8.84 -10.05 -2.40
N GLY A 201 8.46 -9.48 -1.25
CA GLY A 201 9.29 -9.41 -0.06
C GLY A 201 10.52 -8.51 -0.20
N ARG A 202 10.52 -7.58 -1.17
CA ARG A 202 11.62 -6.63 -1.32
C ARG A 202 11.57 -5.60 -0.18
N PRO A 203 12.71 -5.28 0.44
CA PRO A 203 12.75 -4.41 1.61
C PRO A 203 12.61 -2.94 1.19
N VAL A 204 11.38 -2.50 0.98
CA VAL A 204 11.06 -1.08 0.73
C VAL A 204 10.99 -0.32 2.06
N SER A 205 11.61 0.86 2.13
CA SER A 205 11.76 1.68 3.34
C SER A 205 10.46 2.42 3.70
N LEU A 206 9.49 1.68 4.24
CA LEU A 206 8.18 2.22 4.62
C LEU A 206 8.25 3.16 5.82
N LEU A 207 9.14 2.86 6.77
CA LEU A 207 9.30 3.71 7.94
C LEU A 207 9.81 5.10 7.56
N SER A 208 10.86 5.13 6.73
CA SER A 208 11.43 6.37 6.19
C SER A 208 10.40 7.18 5.40
N ALA A 209 9.58 6.49 4.58
CA ALA A 209 8.49 7.11 3.82
C ALA A 209 7.46 7.79 4.75
N MET A 210 7.00 7.07 5.78
CA MET A 210 6.04 7.59 6.75
C MET A 210 6.60 8.81 7.51
N VAL A 211 7.85 8.74 7.98
CA VAL A 211 8.51 9.86 8.67
C VAL A 211 8.62 11.07 7.76
N GLY A 212 9.01 10.87 6.49
CA GLY A 212 9.05 11.94 5.49
C GLY A 212 7.69 12.59 5.26
N CYS A 213 6.61 11.81 5.18
CA CYS A 213 5.26 12.34 5.06
C CYS A 213 4.82 13.13 6.29
N LEU A 214 5.13 12.65 7.51
CA LEU A 214 4.84 13.37 8.75
C LEU A 214 5.56 14.71 8.77
N GLN A 215 6.87 14.72 8.46
CA GLN A 215 7.67 15.93 8.40
C GLN A 215 7.17 16.91 7.34
N TYR A 216 6.75 16.43 6.17
CA TYR A 216 6.19 17.26 5.12
C TYR A 216 4.85 17.88 5.53
N GLY A 217 3.95 17.12 6.15
CA GLY A 217 2.64 17.62 6.58
C GLY A 217 2.68 18.56 7.79
N LEU A 218 3.80 18.56 8.52
CA LEU A 218 4.09 19.46 9.64
C LEU A 218 4.71 20.80 9.21
N ARG A 219 5.06 20.96 7.94
CA ARG A 219 5.57 22.21 7.33
C ARG A 219 4.47 22.92 6.58
#